data_AF-A0AAV4M7A6-F1
#
_entry.id   AF-A0AAV4M7A6-F1
#
_cell.length_a   1.000
_cell.length_b   1.000
_cell.length_c   1.000
_cell.angle_alpha   90.00
_cell.angle_beta   90.00
_cell.angle_gamma   90.00
#
_symmetry.space_group_name_H-M   'P 1'
#
loop_
_entity.id
_entity.type
_entity.pdbx_description
1 polymer ?
#
loop_
_entity_poly.entity_id
_entity_poly.type
_entity_poly.pdbx_seq_one_letter_code
_entity_poly.pdbx_strand_id
1 'polypeptide(L)'
;MPPLVLFLWILCLKSVNALPLHLIAVFPQEGDPKGGSALSRALRKAVSDSDNGLFERDVTLLATPFFSPRATNSLLVNLCNALKRQQPPPAALVSFVGPPLSFYVSLLGAHMKIPVMGMTRDYEDRPAKV
;
A
#
# COMPACT_ATOMS: atom_id res chain seq x y z
N MET A 1 -3.72 -46.10 -8.17
CA MET A 1 -3.84 -44.64 -8.42
C MET A 1 -3.38 -44.38 -9.84
N PRO A 2 -4.20 -43.75 -10.70
CA PRO A 2 -3.85 -43.57 -12.11
C PRO A 2 -2.67 -42.58 -12.26
N PRO A 3 -1.73 -42.83 -13.19
CA PRO A 3 -0.52 -42.02 -13.37
C PRO A 3 -0.80 -40.55 -13.70
N LEU A 4 -2.00 -40.27 -14.23
CA LEU A 4 -2.50 -38.94 -14.55
C LEU A 4 -2.67 -38.04 -13.32
N VAL A 5 -3.08 -38.62 -12.18
CA VAL A 5 -3.25 -37.88 -10.92
C VAL A 5 -1.88 -37.49 -10.35
N LEU A 6 -0.89 -38.38 -10.45
CA LEU A 6 0.48 -38.09 -10.02
C LEU A 6 1.10 -36.96 -10.85
N PHE A 7 0.88 -36.98 -12.16
CA PHE A 7 1.38 -35.95 -13.08
C PHE A 7 0.72 -34.59 -12.81
N LEU A 8 -0.59 -34.57 -12.52
CA LEU A 8 -1.32 -33.35 -12.15
C LEU A 8 -0.81 -32.74 -10.83
N TRP A 9 -0.51 -33.59 -9.83
CA TRP A 9 0.07 -33.16 -8.57
C TRP A 9 1.48 -32.57 -8.74
N ILE A 10 2.32 -33.22 -9.56
CA ILE A 10 3.69 -32.74 -9.87
C ILE A 10 3.64 -31.42 -10.66
N LEU A 11 2.64 -31.23 -11.52
CA LEU A 11 2.40 -29.97 -12.24
C LEU A 11 1.93 -28.84 -11.30
N CYS A 12 1.06 -29.13 -10.33
CA CYS A 12 0.66 -28.16 -9.31
C CYS A 12 1.81 -27.73 -8.39
N LEU A 13 2.76 -28.63 -8.10
CA LEU A 13 3.96 -28.34 -7.29
C LEU A 13 4.94 -27.36 -7.97
N LYS A 14 4.83 -27.13 -9.28
CA LYS A 14 5.65 -26.15 -10.02
C LYS A 14 5.05 -24.74 -10.07
N SER A 15 3.93 -24.50 -9.39
CA SER A 15 3.42 -23.14 -9.20
C SER A 15 4.39 -22.37 -8.30
N VAL A 16 5.12 -21.43 -8.90
CA VAL A 16 5.89 -20.42 -8.18
C VAL A 16 4.89 -19.61 -7.35
N ASN A 17 4.76 -19.96 -6.07
CA ASN A 17 3.85 -19.29 -5.16
C ASN A 17 4.48 -17.97 -4.74
N ALA A 18 4.40 -16.96 -5.60
CA ALA A 18 4.72 -15.60 -5.21
C ALA A 18 3.64 -15.12 -4.21
N LEU A 19 4.06 -14.77 -3.00
CA LEU A 19 3.20 -14.25 -1.95
C LEU A 19 2.79 -12.81 -2.32
N PRO A 20 1.48 -12.53 -2.53
CA PRO A 20 1.04 -11.18 -2.85
C PRO A 20 1.12 -10.31 -1.60
N LEU A 21 1.98 -9.30 -1.63
CA LEU A 21 2.14 -8.33 -0.57
C LEU A 21 1.40 -7.05 -0.92
N HIS A 22 0.20 -6.89 -0.35
CA HIS A 22 -0.67 -5.75 -0.64
C HIS A 22 -0.28 -4.51 0.18
N LEU A 23 -0.13 -3.37 -0.48
CA LEU A 23 0.10 -2.07 0.12
C LEU A 23 -1.06 -1.14 -0.24
N ILE A 24 -1.41 -0.20 0.65
CA ILE A 24 -2.25 0.95 0.28
C ILE A 24 -1.38 2.19 0.30
N ALA A 25 -1.37 2.93 -0.81
CA ALA A 25 -0.65 4.18 -0.94
C ALA A 25 -1.62 5.36 -0.87
N VAL A 26 -1.47 6.21 0.14
CA VAL A 26 -2.31 7.39 0.40
C VAL A 26 -1.67 8.61 -0.27
N PHE A 27 -2.27 9.10 -1.35
CA PHE A 27 -1.81 10.25 -2.12
C PHE A 27 -2.56 11.53 -1.75
N PRO A 28 -1.98 12.72 -1.98
CA PRO A 28 -2.73 13.97 -1.97
C PRO A 28 -3.85 13.95 -3.01
N GLN A 29 -4.81 14.88 -2.89
CA GLN A 29 -6.01 14.91 -3.71
C GLN A 29 -5.69 14.90 -5.22
N GLU A 30 -6.53 14.23 -6.00
CA GLU A 30 -6.46 14.28 -7.45
C GLU A 30 -6.65 15.73 -7.95
N GLY A 31 -5.64 16.26 -8.64
CA GLY A 31 -5.59 17.67 -9.09
C GLY A 31 -4.83 18.63 -8.15
N ASP A 32 -4.30 18.17 -7.01
CA ASP A 32 -3.39 18.97 -6.19
C ASP A 32 -2.11 19.29 -6.99
N PRO A 33 -1.63 20.56 -7.05
CA PRO A 33 -0.37 20.92 -7.69
C PRO A 33 0.84 20.12 -7.15
N LYS A 34 0.71 19.52 -5.95
CA LYS A 34 1.72 18.60 -5.38
C LYS A 34 1.84 17.24 -6.08
N GLY A 35 1.03 16.97 -7.11
CA GLY A 35 1.31 15.92 -8.09
C GLY A 35 0.88 14.50 -7.67
N GLY A 36 -0.25 14.34 -6.99
CA GLY A 36 -0.76 13.02 -6.56
C GLY A 36 -0.84 11.98 -7.68
N SER A 37 -1.23 12.40 -8.90
CA SER A 37 -1.25 11.53 -10.08
C SER A 37 0.15 11.18 -10.63
N ALA A 38 1.12 12.08 -10.47
CA ALA A 38 2.51 11.79 -10.84
C ALA A 38 3.14 10.80 -9.84
N LEU A 39 2.89 10.98 -8.54
CA LEU A 39 3.32 10.07 -7.48
C LEU A 39 2.71 8.68 -7.62
N SER A 40 1.42 8.57 -7.95
CA SER A 40 0.77 7.28 -8.16
C SER A 40 1.33 6.53 -9.38
N ARG A 41 1.64 7.25 -10.47
CA ARG A 41 2.34 6.68 -11.63
C ARG A 41 3.77 6.27 -11.30
N ALA A 42 4.50 7.10 -10.56
CA ALA A 42 5.87 6.80 -10.14
C ALA A 42 5.91 5.56 -9.23
N LEU A 43 4.97 5.45 -8.27
CA LEU A 43 4.84 4.27 -7.43
C LEU A 43 4.53 3.03 -8.27
N ARG A 44 3.54 3.10 -9.18
CA ARG A 44 3.21 1.96 -10.06
C ARG A 44 4.41 1.50 -10.86
N LYS A 45 5.21 2.45 -11.39
CA LYS A 45 6.44 2.13 -12.10
C LYS A 45 7.47 1.46 -11.18
N ALA A 46 7.70 2.01 -9.98
CA ALA A 46 8.63 1.43 -9.01
C ALA A 46 8.23 0.01 -8.58
N VAL A 47 6.93 -0.26 -8.40
CA VAL A 47 6.41 -1.60 -8.13
C VAL A 47 6.70 -2.53 -9.30
N SER A 48 6.35 -2.13 -10.52
CA SER A 48 6.62 -2.91 -11.73
C SER A 48 8.10 -3.17 -11.97
N ASP A 49 8.97 -2.22 -11.64
CA ASP A 49 10.42 -2.37 -11.76
C ASP A 49 10.95 -3.32 -10.67
N SER A 50 10.36 -3.31 -9.46
CA SER A 50 10.73 -4.19 -8.35
C SER A 50 10.37 -5.66 -8.59
N ASP A 51 9.23 -5.92 -9.22
CA ASP A 51 8.80 -7.28 -9.62
C ASP A 51 9.76 -7.89 -10.66
N ASN A 52 10.50 -7.07 -11.41
CA ASN A 52 11.42 -7.52 -12.46
C ASN A 52 12.87 -7.72 -12.00
N GLY A 53 13.27 -7.28 -10.79
CA GLY A 53 14.70 -7.24 -10.46
C GLY A 53 15.13 -7.23 -8.99
N LEU A 54 14.24 -7.11 -8.00
CA LEU A 54 14.64 -6.91 -6.59
C LEU A 54 14.12 -7.96 -5.60
N PHE A 55 12.96 -8.54 -5.87
CA PHE A 55 12.44 -9.65 -5.07
C PHE A 55 12.80 -10.96 -5.75
N GLU A 56 13.47 -11.85 -5.02
CA GLU A 56 13.44 -13.28 -5.38
C GLU A 56 11.98 -13.67 -5.66
N ARG A 57 11.75 -14.59 -6.59
CA ARG A 57 10.47 -14.91 -7.27
C ARG A 57 9.27 -15.26 -6.36
N ASP A 58 9.41 -15.07 -5.05
CA ASP A 58 8.54 -15.50 -3.98
C ASP A 58 7.66 -14.36 -3.43
N VAL A 59 7.82 -13.10 -3.88
CA VAL A 59 6.95 -11.97 -3.45
C VAL A 59 6.51 -11.13 -4.65
N THR A 60 5.21 -10.85 -4.75
CA THR A 60 4.65 -9.89 -5.72
C THR A 60 4.04 -8.72 -4.98
N LEU A 61 4.48 -7.50 -5.29
CA LEU A 61 4.06 -6.32 -4.55
C LEU A 61 2.85 -5.66 -5.23
N LEU A 62 1.78 -5.44 -4.49
CA LEU A 62 0.52 -4.91 -5.03
C LEU A 62 0.14 -3.61 -4.33
N ALA A 63 0.36 -2.47 -4.98
CA ALA A 63 0.04 -1.17 -4.42
C ALA A 63 -1.32 -0.65 -4.91
N THR A 64 -2.28 -0.49 -3.99
CA THR A 64 -3.58 0.13 -4.24
C THR A 64 -3.51 1.63 -3.97
N PRO A 65 -3.77 2.50 -4.96
CA PRO A 65 -3.81 3.94 -4.73
C PRO A 65 -5.08 4.35 -4.00
N PHE A 66 -4.93 5.22 -3.01
CA PHE A 66 -6.01 5.88 -2.29
C PHE A 66 -5.75 7.39 -2.33
N PHE A 67 -6.65 8.16 -2.94
CA PHE A 67 -6.51 9.62 -2.99
C PHE A 67 -7.21 10.25 -1.79
N SER A 68 -6.46 11.01 -1.00
CA SER A 68 -6.98 11.68 0.18
C SER A 68 -7.96 12.78 -0.22
N PRO A 69 -9.16 12.84 0.40
CA PRO A 69 -10.00 14.03 0.32
C PRO A 69 -9.36 15.20 1.09
N ARG A 70 -9.83 16.44 0.84
CA ARG A 70 -9.35 17.63 1.58
C ARG A 70 -9.73 17.62 3.06
N ALA A 71 -10.89 17.04 3.39
CA ALA A 71 -11.42 17.03 4.73
C ALA A 71 -10.92 15.81 5.53
N THR A 72 -10.45 16.06 6.76
CA THR A 72 -9.95 15.06 7.71
C THR A 72 -10.99 13.98 8.05
N ASN A 73 -12.23 14.37 8.32
CA ASN A 73 -13.31 13.42 8.62
C ASN A 73 -13.57 12.48 7.44
N SER A 74 -13.60 13.02 6.21
CA SER A 74 -13.77 12.21 5.01
C SER A 74 -12.58 11.27 4.78
N LEU A 75 -11.35 11.71 5.08
CA LEU A 75 -10.17 10.85 4.99
C LEU A 75 -10.31 9.65 5.94
N LEU A 76 -10.62 9.89 7.21
CA LEU A 76 -10.76 8.84 8.23
C LEU A 76 -11.84 7.82 7.84
N VAL A 77 -13.03 8.30 7.46
CA VAL A 77 -14.14 7.43 7.08
C VAL A 77 -13.80 6.61 5.83
N ASN A 78 -13.28 7.27 4.78
CA ASN A 78 -12.98 6.61 3.52
C ASN A 78 -11.82 5.62 3.63
N LEU A 79 -10.75 5.98 4.35
CA LEU A 79 -9.61 5.11 4.56
C LEU A 79 -9.97 3.92 5.45
N CYS A 80 -10.75 4.14 6.51
CA CYS A 80 -11.28 3.05 7.34
C CYS A 80 -12.16 2.09 6.54
N ASN A 81 -13.05 2.63 5.70
CA ASN A 81 -13.88 1.82 4.80
C ASN A 81 -13.04 1.05 3.79
N ALA A 82 -11.99 1.65 3.22
CA ALA A 82 -11.08 0.98 2.30
C ALA A 82 -10.33 -0.17 2.99
N LEU A 83 -9.80 0.08 4.19
CA LEU A 83 -9.11 -0.93 5.01
C LEU A 83 -10.01 -2.10 5.38
N LYS A 84 -11.28 -1.84 5.74
CA LYS A 84 -12.25 -2.89 6.08
C LYS A 84 -12.66 -3.75 4.88
N ARG A 85 -12.68 -3.17 3.68
CA ARG A 85 -13.04 -3.87 2.44
C ARG A 85 -11.91 -4.75 1.92
N GLN A 86 -10.67 -4.46 2.27
CA GLN A 86 -9.52 -5.19 1.79
C GLN A 86 -9.29 -6.47 2.62
N GLN A 87 -9.45 -7.63 1.98
CA GLN A 87 -9.09 -8.93 2.52
C GLN A 87 -8.17 -9.64 1.52
N PRO A 88 -6.92 -10.01 1.90
CA PRO A 88 -6.28 -9.84 3.22
C PRO A 88 -5.98 -8.36 3.57
N PRO A 89 -5.82 -8.03 4.86
CA PRO A 89 -5.43 -6.68 5.28
C PRO A 89 -4.09 -6.28 4.62
N PRO A 90 -3.89 -5.00 4.30
CA PRO A 90 -2.65 -4.57 3.67
C PRO A 90 -1.47 -4.76 4.62
N ALA A 91 -0.34 -5.18 4.06
CA ALA A 91 0.91 -5.36 4.78
C ALA A 91 1.49 -4.03 5.28
N ALA A 92 1.28 -2.91 4.56
CA ALA A 92 1.62 -1.58 5.02
C ALA A 92 0.78 -0.47 4.36
N LEU A 93 0.74 0.69 5.01
CA LEU A 93 0.28 1.95 4.45
C LEU A 93 1.49 2.80 4.04
N VAL A 94 1.49 3.34 2.83
CA VAL A 94 2.50 4.29 2.37
C VAL A 94 1.83 5.65 2.21
N SER A 95 2.20 6.63 3.02
CA SER A 95 1.55 7.93 3.09
C SER A 95 2.38 9.00 2.40
N PHE A 96 1.84 9.61 1.35
CA PHE A 96 2.41 10.76 0.63
C PHE A 96 1.72 12.08 0.97
N VAL A 97 0.77 12.07 1.90
CA VAL A 97 0.08 13.27 2.35
C VAL A 97 0.90 14.02 3.39
N GLY A 98 0.85 15.35 3.36
CA GLY A 98 1.49 16.19 4.38
C GLY A 98 0.66 16.33 5.66
N PRO A 99 1.20 17.02 6.68
CA PRO A 99 0.43 17.43 7.86
C PRO A 99 -0.78 18.31 7.48
N PRO A 100 -1.90 18.25 8.22
CA PRO A 100 -2.15 17.36 9.35
C PRO A 100 -2.68 15.96 8.94
N LEU A 101 -2.90 15.71 7.65
CA LEU A 101 -3.54 14.48 7.17
C LEU A 101 -2.70 13.23 7.45
N SER A 102 -1.37 13.33 7.35
CA SER A 102 -0.44 12.26 7.67
C SER A 102 -0.61 11.70 9.09
N PHE A 103 -0.88 12.57 10.08
CA PHE A 103 -1.12 12.15 11.47
C PHE A 103 -2.31 11.18 11.55
N TYR A 104 -3.41 11.48 10.86
CA TYR A 104 -4.60 10.64 10.87
C TYR A 104 -4.38 9.30 10.16
N VAL A 105 -3.57 9.28 9.10
CA VAL A 105 -3.15 8.03 8.45
C VAL A 105 -2.35 7.17 9.41
N SER A 106 -1.37 7.75 10.11
CA SER A 106 -0.57 7.04 11.12
C SER A 106 -1.41 6.55 12.30
N LEU A 107 -2.34 7.37 12.80
CA LEU A 107 -3.26 7.01 13.88
C LEU A 107 -4.12 5.80 13.49
N LEU A 108 -4.66 5.80 12.27
CA LEU A 108 -5.49 4.70 11.77
C LEU A 108 -4.65 3.43 11.56
N GLY A 109 -3.45 3.54 11.01
CA GLY A 109 -2.53 2.42 10.86
C GLY A 109 -2.17 1.80 12.21
N ALA A 110 -1.83 2.62 13.20
CA ALA A 110 -1.56 2.16 14.58
C ALA A 110 -2.77 1.43 15.19
N HIS A 111 -3.98 1.99 15.04
CA HIS A 111 -5.21 1.36 15.53
C HIS A 111 -5.49 0.00 14.88
N MET A 112 -5.22 -0.11 13.58
CA MET A 112 -5.42 -1.33 12.78
C MET A 112 -4.23 -2.30 12.84
N LYS A 113 -3.16 -1.96 13.57
CA LYS A 113 -1.89 -2.71 13.62
C LYS A 113 -1.22 -2.88 12.26
N ILE A 114 -1.34 -1.88 11.38
CA ILE A 114 -0.74 -1.84 10.05
C ILE A 114 0.42 -0.84 10.09
N PRO A 115 1.65 -1.24 9.71
CA PRO A 115 2.78 -0.33 9.68
C PRO A 115 2.54 0.78 8.66
N VAL A 116 2.92 2.01 9.02
CA VAL A 116 2.76 3.20 8.19
C VAL A 116 4.12 3.79 7.86
N MET A 117 4.41 3.94 6.57
CA MET A 117 5.60 4.63 6.07
C MET A 117 5.19 6.01 5.55
N GLY A 118 5.64 7.06 6.22
CA GLY A 118 5.44 8.44 5.77
C GLY A 118 6.53 8.87 4.78
N MET A 119 6.15 9.27 3.58
CA MET A 119 7.01 9.90 2.58
C MET A 119 6.45 11.28 2.26
N THR A 120 6.82 12.27 3.07
CA THR A 120 6.48 13.66 2.80
C THR A 120 7.77 14.43 2.55
N ARG A 121 7.74 15.37 1.60
CA ARG A 121 8.90 16.22 1.28
C ARG A 121 9.30 17.14 2.45
N ASP A 122 8.42 17.34 3.42
CA ASP A 122 8.49 18.38 4.45
C ASP A 122 8.30 17.83 5.88
N TYR A 123 8.51 16.53 6.14
CA TYR A 123 8.36 15.97 7.49
C TYR A 123 9.56 16.37 8.36
N GLU A 124 9.47 17.53 9.00
CA GLU A 124 10.29 17.84 10.18
C GLU A 124 9.57 17.32 11.41
N ASP A 125 10.20 16.37 12.12
CA ASP A 125 9.77 15.87 13.41
C ASP A 125 9.95 17.00 14.45
N ARG A 126 9.00 17.95 14.47
CA ARG A 126 8.98 18.99 15.50
C ARG A 126 8.19 18.46 16.69
N PRO A 127 8.84 18.21 17.84
CA PRO A 127 8.09 17.87 19.05
C PRO A 127 7.10 19.00 19.32
N ALA A 128 5.84 18.63 19.54
CA ALA A 128 4.81 19.57 19.94
C ALA A 128 5.28 20.27 21.22
N LYS A 129 5.60 21.57 21.12
CA LYS A 129 5.92 22.37 22.29
C LYS A 129 4.65 22.47 23.14
N VAL A 130 4.72 21.88 24.33
CA VAL A 130 3.76 22.01 25.43
C VAL A 130 3.76 23.46 25.91
#